data_AF-A0A2N1VAT9-F1
#
_entry.id   AF-A0A2N1VAT9-F1
#
_cell.length_a   1.000
_cell.length_b   1.000
_cell.length_c   1.000
_cell.angle_alpha   90.00
_cell.angle_beta   90.00
_cell.angle_gamma   90.00
#
_symmetry.space_group_name_H-M   'P 1'
#
loop_
_entity.id
_entity.type
_entity.pdbx_description
1 polymer ?
#
loop_
_entity_poly.entity_id
_entity_poly.type
_entity_poly.pdbx_seq_one_letter_code
_entity_poly.pdbx_strand_id
1 'polypeptide(L)'
;MNFISDESLKKIVNDKISGSTELLGLINLYFRKNFRDRQKSKDAIKYLAHHLGTFPNIQNYLHDLSPLLGTTKLTEKYFKNFDLKSEKLFDNIFNNALPCLTDKKFILTISNSRTVFEIIKRLSKIQNLYIIVCESRPKFEGRQTAKNLARENINVRLITEAMASGYLVNCDCVLTGADQILKNNNAVNKVGSLELAVLAHYFGKPFYIAADPSKYTGRIRFTQRKESSDQIWKNPPKDILIENKYFEEIPNKLITRIITNKKARQKNK
;
A
#
# COMPACT_ATOMS: atom_id res chain seq x y z
N MET A 1 -3.33 -11.65 29.51
CA MET A 1 -1.86 -11.66 29.66
C MET A 1 -1.24 -10.76 28.61
N ASN A 2 -1.17 -9.45 28.90
CA ASN A 2 -0.30 -8.47 28.24
C ASN A 2 0.93 -8.35 29.16
N PHE A 3 2.19 -8.21 28.73
CA PHE A 3 2.68 -7.30 27.71
C PHE A 3 3.97 -7.87 27.11
N ILE A 4 4.04 -7.90 25.77
CA ILE A 4 5.34 -7.81 25.12
C ILE A 4 5.87 -6.39 25.44
N SER A 5 6.97 -6.30 26.19
CA SER A 5 7.68 -5.05 26.48
C SER A 5 8.48 -4.52 25.28
N ASP A 6 8.45 -5.22 24.15
CA ASP A 6 9.21 -4.87 22.96
C ASP A 6 8.67 -3.61 22.28
N GLU A 7 9.33 -2.49 22.56
CA GLU A 7 9.03 -1.17 22.01
C GLU A 7 9.13 -1.14 20.48
N SER A 8 10.03 -1.93 19.89
CA SER A 8 10.17 -1.99 18.43
C SER A 8 8.96 -2.64 17.76
N LEU A 9 8.38 -3.68 18.39
CA LEU A 9 7.17 -4.32 17.90
C LEU A 9 5.94 -3.41 18.07
N LYS A 10 5.84 -2.70 19.19
CA LYS A 10 4.79 -1.69 19.42
C LYS A 10 4.85 -0.58 18.38
N LYS A 11 6.05 -0.12 18.03
CA LYS A 11 6.25 0.90 16.99
C LYS A 11 5.71 0.43 15.63
N ILE A 12 5.95 -0.81 15.26
CA ILE A 12 5.43 -1.39 14.00
C ILE A 12 3.89 -1.44 14.01
N VAL A 13 3.27 -1.89 15.10
CA VAL A 13 1.80 -1.99 15.20
C VAL A 13 1.12 -0.62 15.27
N ASN A 14 1.80 0.35 15.86
CA ASN A 14 1.31 1.73 15.98
C ASN A 14 1.66 2.59 14.77
N ASP A 15 2.43 2.09 13.80
CA ASP A 15 2.66 2.78 12.54
C ASP A 15 1.34 2.87 11.76
N LYS A 16 0.87 4.11 11.60
CA LYS A 16 -0.36 4.42 10.87
C LYS A 16 -0.09 5.09 9.51
N ILE A 17 1.17 5.14 9.08
CA ILE A 17 1.63 5.83 7.87
C ILE A 17 2.05 4.81 6.80
N SER A 18 2.68 3.71 7.21
CA SER A 18 3.16 2.69 6.28
C SER A 18 2.04 1.78 5.77
N GLY A 19 2.09 1.49 4.46
CA GLY A 19 1.24 0.47 3.84
C GLY A 19 1.66 -0.95 4.23
N SER A 20 0.78 -1.94 4.00
CA SER A 20 1.01 -3.30 4.52
C SER A 20 2.26 -4.01 3.96
N THR A 21 2.74 -3.65 2.78
CA THR A 21 4.00 -4.18 2.21
C THR A 21 5.24 -3.61 2.91
N GLU A 22 5.17 -2.35 3.36
CA GLU A 22 6.24 -1.72 4.12
C GLU A 22 6.27 -2.24 5.56
N LEU A 23 5.10 -2.33 6.20
CA LEU A 23 4.93 -2.98 7.51
C LEU A 23 5.48 -4.41 7.51
N LEU A 24 5.20 -5.18 6.46
CA LEU A 24 5.74 -6.53 6.30
C LEU A 24 7.27 -6.56 6.25
N GLY A 25 7.89 -5.58 5.59
CA GLY A 25 9.35 -5.42 5.59
C GLY A 25 9.90 -5.14 6.99
N LEU A 26 9.25 -4.26 7.76
CA LEU A 26 9.62 -3.97 9.15
C LEU A 26 9.46 -5.20 10.06
N ILE A 27 8.38 -5.97 9.89
CA ILE A 27 8.15 -7.24 10.59
C ILE A 27 9.27 -8.24 10.28
N ASN A 28 9.66 -8.36 9.01
CA ASN A 28 10.76 -9.24 8.60
C ASN A 28 12.09 -8.82 9.24
N LEU A 29 12.38 -7.51 9.32
CA LEU A 29 13.55 -6.99 10.02
C LEU A 29 13.50 -7.28 11.53
N TYR A 30 12.32 -7.14 12.14
CA TYR A 30 12.11 -7.48 13.54
C TYR A 30 12.45 -8.96 13.82
N PHE A 31 11.88 -9.88 13.03
CA PHE A 31 12.15 -11.30 13.23
C PHE A 31 13.61 -11.66 12.97
N ARG A 32 14.26 -11.09 11.95
CA ARG A 32 15.70 -11.30 11.71
C ARG A 32 16.57 -10.98 12.93
N LYS A 33 16.23 -9.95 13.68
CA LYS A 33 16.97 -9.55 14.89
C LYS A 33 16.66 -10.44 16.10
N ASN A 34 15.48 -11.05 16.14
CA ASN A 34 14.94 -11.64 17.37
C ASN A 34 14.61 -13.15 17.27
N PHE A 35 14.67 -13.77 16.09
CA PHE A 35 14.14 -15.13 15.87
C PHE A 35 14.79 -16.23 16.72
N ARG A 36 16.01 -16.00 17.21
CA ARG A 36 16.74 -16.95 18.07
C ARG A 36 16.12 -17.06 19.47
N ASP A 37 15.40 -16.03 19.91
CA ASP A 37 14.56 -16.13 21.11
C ASP A 37 13.19 -16.70 20.72
N ARG A 38 13.00 -17.99 21.01
CA ARG A 38 11.81 -18.74 20.62
C ARG A 38 10.54 -18.23 21.31
N GLN A 39 10.62 -17.86 22.58
CA GLN A 39 9.46 -17.41 23.33
C GLN A 39 9.03 -16.02 22.83
N LYS A 40 9.98 -15.11 22.72
CA LYS A 40 9.76 -13.77 22.15
C LYS A 40 9.17 -13.83 20.74
N SER A 41 9.65 -14.76 19.91
CA SER A 41 9.15 -14.91 18.54
C SER A 41 7.73 -15.46 18.48
N LYS A 42 7.37 -16.42 19.34
CA LYS A 42 6.00 -16.93 19.46
C LYS A 42 5.04 -15.84 19.91
N ASP A 43 5.43 -15.05 20.90
CA ASP A 43 4.61 -13.96 21.42
C ASP A 43 4.44 -12.87 20.36
N ALA A 44 5.51 -12.52 19.63
CA ALA A 44 5.45 -11.57 18.53
C ALA A 44 4.50 -12.02 17.41
N ILE A 45 4.49 -13.31 17.03
CA ILE A 45 3.53 -13.84 16.04
C ILE A 45 2.09 -13.62 16.50
N LYS A 46 1.76 -13.99 17.74
CA LYS A 46 0.40 -13.83 18.28
C LYS A 46 -0.02 -12.36 18.30
N TYR A 47 0.89 -11.49 18.74
CA TYR A 47 0.65 -10.05 18.84
C TYR A 47 0.43 -9.42 17.45
N LEU A 48 1.28 -9.74 16.47
CA LEU A 48 1.15 -9.22 15.10
C LEU A 48 -0.11 -9.78 14.41
N ALA A 49 -0.44 -11.05 14.60
CA ALA A 49 -1.65 -11.64 14.05
C ALA A 49 -2.92 -10.97 14.61
N HIS A 50 -2.94 -10.66 15.90
CA HIS A 50 -4.06 -9.96 16.53
C HIS A 50 -4.25 -8.54 15.97
N HIS A 51 -3.17 -7.76 15.81
CA HIS A 51 -3.28 -6.34 15.48
C HIS A 51 -3.22 -6.05 13.97
N LEU A 52 -2.52 -6.88 13.20
CA LEU A 52 -2.25 -6.66 11.77
C LEU A 52 -2.69 -7.85 10.89
N GLY A 53 -3.28 -8.90 11.48
CA GLY A 53 -3.71 -10.10 10.74
C GLY A 53 -4.84 -9.87 9.74
N THR A 54 -5.40 -8.66 9.70
CA THR A 54 -6.40 -8.25 8.71
C THR A 54 -5.77 -7.91 7.36
N PHE A 55 -4.44 -7.73 7.31
CA PHE A 55 -3.69 -7.58 6.07
C PHE A 55 -3.28 -8.97 5.55
N PRO A 56 -3.80 -9.43 4.39
CA PRO A 56 -3.56 -10.80 3.92
C PRO A 56 -2.08 -11.15 3.75
N ASN A 57 -1.26 -10.21 3.28
CA ASN A 57 0.17 -10.42 3.09
C ASN A 57 0.92 -10.62 4.42
N ILE A 58 0.52 -9.89 5.47
CA ILE A 58 1.09 -10.05 6.81
C ILE A 58 0.63 -11.37 7.43
N GLN A 59 -0.67 -11.70 7.31
CA GLN A 59 -1.21 -12.96 7.81
C GLN A 59 -0.50 -14.18 7.20
N ASN A 60 -0.33 -14.19 5.87
CA ASN A 60 0.36 -15.28 5.17
C ASN A 60 1.83 -15.39 5.60
N TYR A 61 2.54 -14.27 5.74
CA TYR A 61 3.92 -14.26 6.21
C TYR A 61 4.07 -14.86 7.61
N LEU A 62 3.20 -14.46 8.55
CA LEU A 62 3.23 -14.97 9.92
C LEU A 62 2.92 -16.48 9.97
N HIS A 63 1.95 -16.92 9.16
CA HIS A 63 1.61 -18.34 9.02
C HIS A 63 2.82 -19.15 8.52
N ASP A 64 3.50 -18.69 7.47
CA ASP A 64 4.62 -19.39 6.86
C ASP A 64 5.88 -19.39 7.74
N LEU A 65 6.12 -18.30 8.48
CA LEU A 65 7.28 -18.17 9.36
C LEU A 65 7.14 -18.99 10.66
N SER A 66 5.93 -19.07 11.21
CA SER A 66 5.62 -19.74 12.48
C SER A 66 6.27 -21.14 12.66
N PRO A 67 6.11 -22.10 11.72
CA PRO A 67 6.71 -23.43 11.86
C PRO A 67 8.24 -23.44 11.74
N LEU A 68 8.84 -22.38 11.19
CA LEU A 68 10.28 -22.34 10.90
C LEU A 68 11.12 -21.85 12.08
N LEU A 69 10.55 -21.02 12.97
CA LEU A 69 11.21 -20.39 14.12
C LEU A 69 11.85 -21.35 15.15
N GLY A 70 11.70 -22.67 14.97
CA GLY A 70 12.40 -23.70 15.76
C GLY A 70 13.76 -24.13 15.19
N THR A 71 14.09 -23.73 13.96
CA THR A 71 15.29 -24.21 13.25
C THR A 71 16.04 -23.04 12.63
N THR A 72 17.21 -22.71 13.16
CA THR A 72 18.02 -21.55 12.74
C THR A 72 18.28 -21.53 11.23
N LYS A 73 18.77 -22.66 10.70
CA LYS A 73 19.09 -22.80 9.27
C LYS A 73 17.88 -22.59 8.35
N LEU A 74 16.71 -23.12 8.73
CA LEU A 74 15.49 -22.98 7.93
C LEU A 74 14.94 -21.55 8.00
N THR A 75 15.00 -20.93 9.18
CA THR A 75 14.56 -19.55 9.39
C THR A 75 15.42 -18.56 8.60
N GLU A 76 16.75 -18.68 8.68
CA GLU A 76 17.67 -17.84 7.90
C GLU A 76 17.47 -18.02 6.39
N LYS A 77 17.27 -19.28 5.93
CA LYS A 77 16.94 -19.57 4.53
C LYS A 77 15.61 -18.92 4.11
N TYR A 78 14.60 -18.94 4.98
CA TYR A 78 13.32 -18.29 4.72
C TYR A 78 13.48 -16.77 4.54
N PHE A 79 14.24 -16.12 5.42
CA PHE A 79 14.51 -14.69 5.31
C PHE A 79 15.25 -14.32 4.02
N LYS A 80 16.28 -15.08 3.63
CA LYS A 80 16.99 -14.85 2.34
C LYS A 80 16.04 -15.02 1.15
N ASN A 81 15.19 -16.05 1.18
CA ASN A 81 14.20 -16.27 0.14
C ASN A 81 13.13 -15.18 0.09
N PHE A 82 12.76 -14.60 1.24
CA PHE A 82 11.83 -13.48 1.31
C PHE A 82 12.36 -12.26 0.55
N ASP A 83 13.62 -11.87 0.78
CA ASP A 83 14.22 -10.70 0.10
C ASP A 83 14.28 -10.93 -1.42
N LEU A 84 14.77 -12.09 -1.86
CA LEU A 84 14.85 -12.44 -3.28
C LEU A 84 13.47 -12.45 -3.96
N LYS A 85 12.44 -12.94 -3.25
CA LYS A 85 11.06 -12.90 -3.73
C LYS A 85 10.53 -11.47 -3.81
N SER A 86 10.86 -10.62 -2.82
CA SER A 86 10.43 -9.22 -2.77
C SER A 86 11.02 -8.41 -3.92
N GLU A 87 12.32 -8.55 -4.22
CA GLU A 87 12.95 -7.85 -5.35
C GLU A 87 12.36 -8.31 -6.69
N LYS A 88 12.29 -9.63 -6.91
CA LYS A 88 11.67 -10.20 -8.13
C LYS A 88 10.21 -9.76 -8.30
N LEU A 89 9.47 -9.62 -7.21
CA LEU A 89 8.10 -9.12 -7.25
C LEU A 89 8.05 -7.70 -7.83
N PHE A 90 8.87 -6.78 -7.31
CA PHE A 90 8.88 -5.40 -7.78
C PHE A 90 9.39 -5.29 -9.21
N ASP A 91 10.40 -6.07 -9.60
CA ASP A 91 10.89 -6.09 -10.99
C ASP A 91 9.81 -6.57 -11.96
N ASN A 92 9.09 -7.64 -11.60
CA ASN A 92 7.99 -8.15 -12.43
C ASN A 92 6.83 -7.15 -12.54
N ILE A 93 6.46 -6.50 -11.42
CA ILE A 93 5.42 -5.46 -11.43
C ILE A 93 5.87 -4.28 -12.31
N PHE A 94 7.11 -3.82 -12.16
CA PHE A 94 7.66 -2.74 -12.95
C PHE A 94 7.67 -3.07 -14.45
N ASN A 95 8.16 -4.25 -14.83
CA ASN A 95 8.16 -4.71 -16.22
C ASN A 95 6.73 -4.77 -16.81
N ASN A 96 5.74 -5.16 -16.01
CA ASN A 96 4.34 -5.17 -16.44
C ASN A 96 3.71 -3.76 -16.46
N ALA A 97 4.28 -2.80 -15.73
CA ALA A 97 3.87 -1.40 -15.71
C ALA A 97 4.41 -0.62 -16.92
N LEU A 98 5.61 -0.97 -17.41
CA LEU A 98 6.29 -0.26 -18.51
C LEU A 98 5.37 0.01 -19.71
N PRO A 99 4.65 -0.98 -20.30
CA PRO A 99 3.80 -0.71 -21.47
C PRO A 99 2.67 0.31 -21.22
N CYS A 100 2.34 0.62 -19.97
CA CYS A 100 1.30 1.59 -19.60
C CYS A 100 1.87 2.95 -19.19
N LEU A 101 3.14 2.98 -18.75
CA LEU A 101 3.75 4.12 -18.07
C LEU A 101 4.91 4.73 -18.84
N THR A 102 5.44 4.06 -19.85
CA THR A 102 6.34 4.68 -20.83
C THR A 102 5.65 5.92 -21.41
N ASP A 103 6.38 7.03 -21.49
CA ASP A 103 5.92 8.35 -21.94
C ASP A 103 4.95 9.08 -21.00
N LYS A 104 4.53 8.47 -19.87
CA LYS A 104 3.76 9.15 -18.82
C LYS A 104 4.73 9.90 -17.89
N LYS A 105 4.80 11.23 -18.05
CA LYS A 105 5.70 12.10 -17.29
C LYS A 105 5.02 12.69 -16.06
N PHE A 106 3.75 13.06 -16.18
CA PHE A 106 2.94 13.66 -15.12
C PHE A 106 2.00 12.62 -14.51
N ILE A 107 2.31 12.16 -13.31
CA ILE A 107 1.58 11.08 -12.64
C ILE A 107 1.01 11.61 -11.34
N LEU A 108 -0.31 11.46 -11.16
CA LEU A 108 -0.98 11.77 -9.90
C LEU A 108 -1.11 10.49 -9.05
N THR A 109 -0.80 10.59 -7.77
CA THR A 109 -0.94 9.50 -6.80
C THR A 109 -1.51 9.96 -5.46
N ILE A 110 -1.89 9.00 -4.62
CA ILE A 110 -2.46 9.19 -3.29
C ILE A 110 -1.96 8.08 -2.36
N SER A 111 -1.94 8.37 -1.07
CA SER A 111 -1.47 7.49 0.01
C SER A 111 0.02 7.17 -0.07
N ASN A 112 0.46 6.22 0.76
CA ASN A 112 1.82 5.71 0.79
C ASN A 112 1.89 4.23 0.38
N SER A 113 1.93 4.01 -0.94
CA SER A 113 2.09 2.68 -1.53
C SER A 113 3.55 2.40 -1.89
N ARG A 114 4.15 1.41 -1.22
CA ARG A 114 5.50 0.94 -1.55
C ARG A 114 5.58 0.45 -3.00
N THR A 115 4.56 -0.25 -3.50
CA THR A 115 4.55 -0.73 -4.90
C THR A 115 4.57 0.43 -5.90
N VAL A 116 3.81 1.50 -5.64
CA VAL A 116 3.81 2.69 -6.50
C VAL A 116 5.15 3.42 -6.41
N PHE A 117 5.70 3.59 -5.20
CA PHE A 117 7.03 4.17 -5.00
C PHE A 117 8.12 3.41 -5.78
N GLU A 118 8.15 2.08 -5.68
CA GLU A 118 9.14 1.24 -6.36
C GLU A 118 9.02 1.29 -7.89
N ILE A 119 7.81 1.46 -8.43
CA ILE A 119 7.59 1.70 -9.87
C ILE A 119 8.12 3.08 -10.27
N ILE A 120 7.69 4.13 -9.57
CA ILE A 120 8.08 5.51 -9.87
C ILE A 120 9.60 5.67 -9.78
N LYS A 121 10.23 5.11 -8.75
CA LYS A 121 11.68 5.12 -8.55
C LYS A 121 12.45 4.40 -9.66
N ARG A 122 11.94 3.28 -10.19
CA ARG A 122 12.56 2.59 -11.32
C ARG A 122 12.32 3.34 -12.63
N LEU A 123 11.12 3.90 -12.80
CA LEU A 123 10.73 4.66 -13.99
C LEU A 123 11.51 5.97 -14.11
N SER A 124 11.81 6.64 -12.98
CA SER A 124 12.61 7.88 -12.97
C SER A 124 14.05 7.70 -13.44
N LYS A 125 14.56 6.46 -13.46
CA LYS A 125 15.90 6.14 -13.98
C LYS A 125 15.96 6.12 -15.51
N ILE A 126 14.79 6.04 -16.18
CA ILE A 126 14.70 5.92 -17.64
C ILE A 126 13.91 7.06 -18.30
N GLN A 127 13.20 7.88 -17.51
CA GLN A 127 12.53 9.08 -18.01
C GLN A 127 12.34 10.12 -16.90
N ASN A 128 12.21 11.39 -17.29
CA ASN A 128 11.90 12.47 -16.35
C ASN A 128 10.44 12.37 -15.88
N LEU A 129 10.24 12.46 -14.56
CA LEU A 129 8.93 12.36 -13.93
C LEU A 129 8.61 13.62 -13.11
N TYR A 130 7.32 13.96 -13.09
CA TYR A 130 6.69 14.98 -12.28
C TYR A 130 5.52 14.33 -11.54
N ILE A 131 5.68 14.09 -10.24
CA ILE A 131 4.73 13.36 -9.43
C ILE A 131 3.90 14.33 -8.61
N ILE A 132 2.58 14.28 -8.78
CA ILE A 132 1.63 15.00 -7.93
C ILE A 132 1.11 14.03 -6.89
N VAL A 133 1.25 14.39 -5.61
CA VAL A 133 0.88 13.53 -4.48
C VAL A 133 -0.21 14.23 -3.68
N CYS A 134 -1.37 13.58 -3.54
CA CYS A 134 -2.39 14.02 -2.60
C CYS A 134 -1.94 13.73 -1.16
N GLU A 135 -2.10 14.68 -0.24
CA GLU A 135 -1.53 14.57 1.11
C GLU A 135 -2.08 13.42 1.94
N SER A 136 -3.26 12.89 1.61
CA SER A 136 -3.91 11.71 2.19
C SER A 136 -4.48 11.94 3.59
N ARG A 137 -5.44 12.87 3.71
CA ARG A 137 -6.16 13.05 4.98
C ARG A 137 -6.86 11.75 5.41
N PRO A 138 -7.06 11.53 6.73
CA PRO A 138 -6.61 12.39 7.83
C PRO A 138 -5.16 12.18 8.29
N LYS A 139 -4.50 11.08 7.92
CA LYS A 139 -3.19 10.68 8.49
C LYS A 139 -1.98 11.19 7.73
N PHE A 140 -2.20 11.88 6.61
CA PHE A 140 -1.18 12.57 5.84
C PHE A 140 -0.12 11.66 5.21
N GLU A 141 -0.46 10.42 4.84
CA GLU A 141 0.52 9.46 4.32
C GLU A 141 1.20 9.92 3.03
N GLY A 142 0.52 10.71 2.20
CA GLY A 142 1.10 11.28 0.98
C GLY A 142 2.30 12.18 1.26
N ARG A 143 2.40 12.77 2.47
CA ARG A 143 3.60 13.51 2.88
C ARG A 143 4.82 12.59 2.99
N GLN A 144 4.63 11.35 3.40
CA GLN A 144 5.72 10.36 3.47
C GLN A 144 6.16 9.94 2.06
N THR A 145 5.21 9.73 1.16
CA THR A 145 5.51 9.45 -0.26
C THR A 145 6.25 10.60 -0.91
N ALA A 146 5.80 11.84 -0.70
CA ALA A 146 6.47 13.02 -1.23
C ALA A 146 7.90 13.15 -0.72
N LYS A 147 8.13 12.96 0.59
CA LYS A 147 9.48 12.93 1.19
C LYS A 147 10.36 11.84 0.58
N ASN A 148 9.84 10.63 0.42
CA ASN A 148 10.60 9.51 -0.12
C ASN A 148 10.98 9.73 -1.59
N LEU A 149 10.06 10.23 -2.41
CA LEU A 149 10.33 10.55 -3.82
C LEU A 149 11.31 11.72 -3.97
N ALA A 150 11.20 12.76 -3.14
CA ALA A 150 12.14 13.89 -3.15
C ALA A 150 13.57 13.44 -2.81
N ARG A 151 13.75 12.49 -1.89
CA ARG A 151 15.08 11.90 -1.58
C ARG A 151 15.71 11.14 -2.75
N GLU A 152 14.90 10.68 -3.68
CA GLU A 152 15.35 10.04 -4.93
C GLU A 152 15.57 11.07 -6.05
N ASN A 153 15.55 12.38 -5.74
CA ASN A 153 15.68 13.49 -6.70
C ASN A 153 14.59 13.51 -7.78
N ILE A 154 13.38 13.05 -7.45
CA ILE A 154 12.23 13.07 -8.35
C ILE A 154 11.45 14.38 -8.13
N ASN A 155 10.97 15.02 -9.20
CA ASN A 155 10.15 16.23 -9.08
C ASN A 155 8.80 15.89 -8.46
N VAL A 156 8.51 16.48 -7.30
CA VAL A 156 7.29 16.17 -6.54
C VAL A 156 6.53 17.46 -6.22
N ARG A 157 5.21 17.41 -6.36
CA ARG A 157 4.28 18.42 -5.87
C ARG A 157 3.28 17.78 -4.92
N LEU A 158 3.22 18.26 -3.68
CA LEU A 158 2.22 17.85 -2.70
C LEU A 158 1.00 18.75 -2.81
N ILE A 159 -0.20 18.17 -2.86
CA ILE A 159 -1.48 18.89 -2.94
C ILE A 159 -2.47 18.32 -1.93
N THR A 160 -3.55 19.06 -1.64
CA THR A 160 -4.74 18.47 -0.99
C THR A 160 -5.57 17.72 -2.03
N GLU A 161 -6.38 16.77 -1.58
CA GLU A 161 -7.30 16.02 -2.45
C GLU A 161 -8.26 16.95 -3.20
N ALA A 162 -8.75 18.01 -2.53
CA ALA A 162 -9.67 18.98 -3.13
C ALA A 162 -9.08 19.74 -4.34
N MET A 163 -7.74 19.79 -4.46
CA MET A 163 -7.06 20.40 -5.61
C MET A 163 -6.91 19.43 -6.79
N ALA A 164 -7.19 18.12 -6.61
CA ALA A 164 -6.85 17.10 -7.58
C ALA A 164 -7.48 17.32 -8.97
N SER A 165 -8.72 17.83 -9.03
CA SER A 165 -9.40 18.11 -10.30
C SER A 165 -8.63 19.10 -11.19
N GLY A 166 -8.11 20.20 -10.61
CA GLY A 166 -7.35 21.21 -11.35
C GLY A 166 -5.98 20.73 -11.82
N TYR A 167 -5.36 19.80 -11.10
CA TYR A 167 -4.09 19.21 -11.50
C TYR A 167 -4.25 18.08 -12.52
N LEU A 168 -5.30 17.26 -12.38
CA LEU A 168 -5.47 16.04 -13.16
C LEU A 168 -5.66 16.31 -14.66
N VAL A 169 -6.20 17.48 -15.04
CA VAL A 169 -6.31 17.94 -16.43
C VAL A 169 -4.97 17.82 -17.18
N ASN A 170 -3.89 18.19 -16.49
CA ASN A 170 -2.52 18.22 -17.04
C ASN A 170 -1.71 16.95 -16.70
N CYS A 171 -2.30 15.97 -16.02
CA CYS A 171 -1.65 14.69 -15.78
C CYS A 171 -1.84 13.75 -16.97
N ASP A 172 -0.89 12.82 -17.13
CA ASP A 172 -0.94 11.77 -18.14
C ASP A 172 -1.70 10.54 -17.64
N CYS A 173 -1.67 10.29 -16.33
CA CYS A 173 -2.40 9.21 -15.68
C CYS A 173 -2.53 9.41 -14.16
N VAL A 174 -3.41 8.61 -13.55
CA VAL A 174 -3.39 8.34 -12.11
C VAL A 174 -2.76 6.97 -11.88
N LEU A 175 -1.84 6.87 -10.93
CA LEU A 175 -1.25 5.61 -10.48
C LEU A 175 -1.40 5.50 -8.97
N THR A 176 -2.13 4.50 -8.50
CA THR A 176 -2.32 4.26 -7.07
C THR A 176 -2.05 2.81 -6.66
N GLY A 177 -1.97 2.56 -5.36
CA GLY A 177 -1.87 1.21 -4.78
C GLY A 177 -3.23 0.53 -4.62
N ALA A 178 -3.21 -0.61 -3.93
CA ALA A 178 -4.43 -1.22 -3.40
C ALA A 178 -4.15 -1.89 -2.06
N ASP A 179 -5.12 -1.79 -1.15
CA ASP A 179 -5.16 -2.54 0.09
C ASP A 179 -5.77 -3.92 -0.13
N GLN A 180 -6.80 -4.01 -0.97
CA GLN A 180 -7.44 -5.25 -1.39
C GLN A 180 -7.86 -5.19 -2.86
N ILE A 181 -7.86 -6.34 -3.54
CA ILE A 181 -8.49 -6.53 -4.85
C ILE A 181 -9.54 -7.62 -4.69
N LEU A 182 -10.80 -7.26 -4.93
CA LEU A 182 -11.95 -8.12 -4.73
C LEU A 182 -12.15 -9.07 -5.91
N LYS A 183 -12.99 -10.10 -5.72
CA LYS A 183 -13.29 -11.10 -6.77
C LYS A 183 -13.82 -10.49 -8.07
N ASN A 184 -14.58 -9.40 -7.96
CA ASN A 184 -15.13 -8.66 -9.09
C ASN A 184 -14.13 -7.68 -9.71
N ASN A 185 -12.85 -7.71 -9.31
CA ASN A 185 -11.79 -6.75 -9.69
C ASN A 185 -12.05 -5.30 -9.26
N ASN A 186 -13.01 -5.05 -8.36
CA ASN A 186 -13.03 -3.78 -7.65
C ASN A 186 -11.80 -3.74 -6.74
N ALA A 187 -11.20 -2.57 -6.63
CA ALA A 187 -10.09 -2.37 -5.72
C ALA A 187 -10.58 -1.63 -4.48
N VAL A 188 -9.95 -1.91 -3.35
CA VAL A 188 -10.13 -1.13 -2.12
C VAL A 188 -8.82 -0.43 -1.87
N ASN A 189 -8.87 0.88 -1.68
CA ASN A 189 -7.70 1.70 -1.41
C ASN A 189 -8.09 2.89 -0.53
N LYS A 190 -7.09 3.68 -0.13
CA LYS A 190 -7.26 4.92 0.65
C LYS A 190 -8.41 5.80 0.11
N VAL A 191 -9.25 6.31 1.00
CA VAL A 191 -10.30 7.31 0.69
C VAL A 191 -9.72 8.50 -0.11
N GLY A 192 -10.47 8.96 -1.10
CA GLY A 192 -10.01 9.88 -2.15
C GLY A 192 -9.55 9.17 -3.43
N SER A 193 -9.26 7.86 -3.39
CA SER A 193 -8.90 7.11 -4.60
C SER A 193 -10.06 6.93 -5.56
N LEU A 194 -11.30 6.78 -5.07
CA LEU A 194 -12.50 6.73 -5.88
C LEU A 194 -12.76 8.08 -6.55
N GLU A 195 -12.56 9.18 -5.81
CA GLU A 195 -12.64 10.53 -6.37
C GLU A 195 -11.65 10.69 -7.54
N LEU A 196 -10.39 10.30 -7.35
CA LEU A 196 -9.39 10.31 -8.43
C LEU A 196 -9.79 9.41 -9.61
N ALA A 197 -10.42 8.27 -9.37
CA ALA A 197 -10.88 7.37 -10.44
C ALA A 197 -12.04 7.97 -11.25
N VAL A 198 -12.98 8.64 -10.58
CA VAL A 198 -14.08 9.37 -11.22
C VAL A 198 -13.55 10.54 -12.04
N LEU A 199 -12.65 11.34 -11.47
CA LEU A 199 -12.02 12.47 -12.16
C LEU A 199 -11.20 12.00 -13.37
N ALA A 200 -10.43 10.92 -13.22
CA ALA A 200 -9.66 10.35 -14.33
C ALA A 200 -10.58 9.91 -15.46
N HIS A 201 -11.68 9.22 -15.13
CA HIS A 201 -12.67 8.82 -16.12
C HIS A 201 -13.30 10.03 -16.84
N TYR A 202 -13.69 11.07 -16.09
CA TYR A 202 -14.27 12.30 -16.63
C TYR A 202 -13.31 13.02 -17.60
N PHE A 203 -12.03 13.13 -17.25
CA PHE A 203 -11.02 13.77 -18.11
C PHE A 203 -10.40 12.84 -19.16
N GLY A 204 -10.92 11.62 -19.34
CA GLY A 204 -10.38 10.65 -20.28
C GLY A 204 -8.94 10.20 -19.97
N LYS A 205 -8.51 10.29 -18.71
CA LYS A 205 -7.18 9.89 -18.26
C LYS A 205 -7.21 8.45 -17.74
N PRO A 206 -6.17 7.64 -18.01
CA PRO A 206 -6.12 6.29 -17.49
C PRO A 206 -5.88 6.27 -15.97
N PHE A 207 -6.61 5.41 -15.28
CA PHE A 207 -6.48 5.14 -13.85
C PHE A 207 -5.90 3.74 -13.65
N TYR A 208 -4.65 3.69 -13.16
CA TYR A 208 -3.91 2.46 -12.93
C TYR A 208 -3.80 2.12 -11.46
N ILE A 209 -3.91 0.83 -11.16
CA ILE A 209 -3.65 0.27 -9.83
C ILE A 209 -2.44 -0.62 -9.93
N ALA A 210 -1.43 -0.40 -9.09
CA ALA A 210 -0.28 -1.28 -8.96
C ALA A 210 -0.27 -1.97 -7.59
N ALA A 211 -0.31 -3.30 -7.60
CA ALA A 211 -0.43 -4.09 -6.37
C ALA A 211 0.27 -5.45 -6.45
N ASP A 212 0.69 -5.92 -5.27
CA ASP A 212 1.14 -7.30 -5.06
C ASP A 212 -0.07 -8.28 -5.21
N PRO A 213 0.09 -9.46 -5.83
CA PRO A 213 -0.99 -10.45 -5.94
C PRO A 213 -1.57 -10.96 -4.60
N SER A 214 -0.83 -10.84 -3.49
CA SER A 214 -1.32 -11.13 -2.15
C SER A 214 -2.45 -10.19 -1.71
N LYS A 215 -2.68 -9.09 -2.44
CA LYS A 215 -3.83 -8.19 -2.22
C LYS A 215 -5.15 -8.77 -2.72
N TYR A 216 -5.15 -9.82 -3.55
CA TYR A 216 -6.39 -10.47 -3.97
C TYR A 216 -7.03 -11.23 -2.80
N THR A 217 -8.31 -10.95 -2.53
CA THR A 217 -9.01 -11.45 -1.33
C THR A 217 -9.74 -12.77 -1.55
N GLY A 218 -9.80 -13.26 -2.79
CA GLY A 218 -10.57 -14.46 -3.13
C GLY A 218 -12.07 -14.26 -2.89
N ARG A 219 -12.64 -14.94 -1.89
CA ARG A 219 -14.08 -14.84 -1.54
C ARG A 219 -14.37 -13.82 -0.42
N ILE A 220 -13.33 -13.27 0.21
CA ILE A 220 -13.48 -12.34 1.32
C ILE A 220 -14.01 -11.00 0.80
N ARG A 221 -15.08 -10.51 1.42
CA ARG A 221 -15.69 -9.21 1.09
C ARG A 221 -14.98 -8.10 1.85
N PHE A 222 -14.91 -6.92 1.23
CA PHE A 222 -14.52 -5.71 1.91
C PHE A 222 -15.56 -5.33 2.97
N THR A 223 -15.10 -4.89 4.14
CA THR A 223 -15.94 -4.33 5.19
C THR A 223 -15.36 -2.99 5.60
N GLN A 224 -16.17 -1.95 5.50
CA GLN A 224 -15.78 -0.61 5.89
C GLN A 224 -15.48 -0.55 7.38
N ARG A 225 -14.32 -0.02 7.75
CA ARG A 225 -13.97 0.26 9.14
C ARG A 225 -14.14 1.74 9.44
N LYS A 226 -14.73 2.03 10.60
CA LYS A 226 -14.74 3.38 11.18
C LYS A 226 -13.46 3.56 12.00
N GLU A 227 -12.78 4.67 11.76
CA GLU A 227 -11.63 5.11 12.53
C GLU A 227 -12.06 6.20 13.54
N SER A 228 -11.17 6.56 14.47
CA SER A 228 -11.47 7.60 15.46
C SER A 228 -11.79 8.96 14.81
N SER A 229 -12.86 9.60 15.26
CA SER A 229 -13.25 10.96 14.85
C SER A 229 -12.20 12.01 15.18
N ASP A 230 -11.36 11.79 16.20
CA ASP A 230 -10.31 12.73 16.61
C ASP A 230 -9.26 12.97 15.53
N GLN A 231 -9.12 12.03 14.58
CA GLN A 231 -8.23 12.21 13.41
C GLN A 231 -8.77 13.28 12.45
N ILE A 232 -10.08 13.49 12.42
CA ILE A 232 -10.76 14.50 11.60
C ILE A 232 -10.84 15.81 12.39
N TRP A 233 -11.46 15.77 13.57
CA TRP A 233 -11.63 16.91 14.47
C TRP A 233 -11.60 16.42 15.92
N LYS A 234 -10.57 16.83 16.66
CA LYS A 234 -10.44 16.55 18.09
C LYS A 234 -11.44 17.41 18.88
N ASN A 235 -12.23 16.79 19.76
CA ASN A 235 -13.23 17.44 20.61
C ASN A 235 -14.28 18.28 19.83
N PRO A 236 -15.04 17.68 18.89
CA PRO A 236 -16.11 18.40 18.19
C PRO A 236 -17.32 18.67 19.11
N PRO A 237 -18.20 19.62 18.77
CA PRO A 237 -19.52 19.74 19.39
C PRO A 237 -20.27 18.40 19.40
N LYS A 238 -21.00 18.11 20.49
CA LYS A 238 -21.67 16.82 20.71
C LYS A 238 -22.72 16.47 19.65
N ASP A 239 -23.29 17.49 19.01
CA ASP A 239 -24.39 17.33 18.05
C ASP A 239 -23.90 17.11 16.60
N ILE A 240 -22.58 17.02 16.40
CA ILE A 240 -21.98 16.74 15.09
C ILE A 240 -21.57 15.28 15.01
N LEU A 241 -22.20 14.54 14.10
CA LEU A 241 -21.76 13.19 13.73
C LEU A 241 -20.54 13.28 12.80
N ILE A 242 -19.39 12.79 13.26
CA ILE A 242 -18.18 12.70 12.44
C ILE A 242 -18.03 11.28 11.88
N GLU A 243 -17.98 11.17 10.56
CA GLU A 243 -17.57 9.94 9.89
C GLU A 243 -16.06 9.99 9.55
N ASN A 244 -15.34 8.93 9.93
CA ASN A 244 -13.96 8.73 9.49
C ASN A 244 -13.82 7.33 8.90
N LYS A 245 -13.74 7.28 7.57
CA LYS A 245 -13.57 6.08 6.76
C LYS A 245 -12.21 6.16 6.11
N TYR A 246 -11.40 5.11 6.27
CA TYR A 246 -10.02 5.15 5.82
C TYR A 246 -9.80 4.62 4.40
N PHE A 247 -10.63 3.65 4.01
CA PHE A 247 -10.59 3.00 2.72
C PHE A 247 -11.95 3.11 2.05
N GLU A 248 -11.99 2.95 0.73
CA GLU A 248 -13.21 2.91 -0.05
C GLU A 248 -13.04 1.96 -1.23
N GLU A 249 -14.16 1.56 -1.83
CA GLU A 249 -14.17 0.67 -2.98
C GLU A 249 -14.19 1.47 -4.29
N ILE A 250 -13.31 1.09 -5.23
CA ILE A 250 -13.17 1.64 -6.56
C ILE A 250 -13.75 0.62 -7.55
N PRO A 251 -14.87 0.94 -8.23
CA PRO A 251 -15.47 0.05 -9.21
C PRO A 251 -14.53 -0.28 -10.37
N ASN A 252 -14.49 -1.55 -10.79
CA ASN A 252 -13.63 -2.02 -11.87
C ASN A 252 -13.82 -1.29 -13.20
N LYS A 253 -15.00 -0.69 -13.42
CA LYS A 253 -15.33 0.08 -14.62
C LYS A 253 -14.56 1.39 -14.74
N LEU A 254 -14.06 1.91 -13.61
CA LEU A 254 -13.22 3.11 -13.56
C LEU A 254 -11.72 2.78 -13.61
N ILE A 255 -11.35 1.50 -13.49
CA ILE A 255 -9.95 1.05 -13.47
C ILE A 255 -9.53 0.67 -14.89
N THR A 256 -8.60 1.42 -15.45
CA THR A 256 -8.04 1.12 -16.78
C THR A 256 -7.27 -0.20 -16.75
N ARG A 257 -6.40 -0.40 -15.75
CA ARG A 257 -5.66 -1.65 -15.58
C ARG A 257 -5.19 -1.85 -14.14
N ILE A 258 -5.25 -3.09 -13.67
CA ILE A 258 -4.56 -3.56 -12.48
C ILE A 258 -3.23 -4.19 -12.91
N ILE A 259 -2.13 -3.57 -12.49
CA ILE A 259 -0.76 -3.96 -12.75
C ILE A 259 -0.28 -4.82 -11.58
N THR A 260 0.02 -6.09 -11.86
CA THR A 260 0.52 -7.06 -10.87
C THR A 260 1.67 -7.86 -11.47
N ASN A 261 2.35 -8.71 -10.69
CA ASN A 261 3.42 -9.55 -11.23
C ASN A 261 2.93 -10.66 -12.19
N LYS A 262 1.63 -10.97 -12.19
CA LYS A 262 1.04 -11.91 -13.14
C LYS A 262 0.73 -11.15 -14.43
N LYS A 263 1.14 -11.70 -15.58
CA LYS A 263 0.77 -11.15 -16.90
C LYS A 263 -0.75 -10.91 -16.91
N ALA A 264 -1.16 -9.72 -17.34
CA ALA A 264 -2.56 -9.34 -17.35
C ALA A 264 -3.38 -10.38 -18.12
N ARG A 265 -4.45 -10.91 -17.50
CA ARG A 265 -5.50 -11.58 -18.26
C ARG A 265 -6.11 -10.49 -19.15
N GLN A 266 -5.85 -10.56 -20.46
CA GLN A 266 -6.54 -9.69 -21.41
C GLN A 266 -8.05 -9.88 -21.22
N LYS A 267 -8.77 -8.79 -20.99
CA LYS A 267 -10.23 -8.82 -21.09
C LYS A 267 -10.52 -9.07 -22.57
N ASN A 268 -11.02 -10.26 -22.91
CA ASN A 268 -11.72 -10.43 -24.18
C ASN A 268 -12.89 -9.45 -24.16
N LYS A 269 -12.94 -8.62 -25.20
CA LYS A 269 -14.01 -7.64 -25.43
C LYS A 269 -15.36 -8.32 -25.53
#